data_AF-A0A1A8ESE7-F1
#
_entry.id   AF-A0A1A8ESE7-F1
#
_cell.length_a   1.000
_cell.length_b   1.000
_cell.length_c   1.000
_cell.angle_alpha   90.00
_cell.angle_beta   90.00
_cell.angle_gamma   90.00
#
_symmetry.space_group_name_H-M   'P 1'
#
loop_
_entity.id
_entity.type
_entity.pdbx_description
1 polymer ?
#
loop_
_entity_poly.entity_id
_entity_poly.type
_entity_poly.pdbx_seq_one_letter_code
_entity_poly.pdbx_strand_id
1 'polypeptide(L)'
;MPAATVDHSQRICEVWVNNLEEELKRIRQVIRKYNYIAMDTEFPGVVARPIGEFRSNADYQYQLLRCNVDLLKIIQLGLTFMNEQGEYPPGTSTWQFNFKFNLT
;
A
#
# COMPACT_ATOMS: atom_id res chain seq x y z
N MET A 1 -13.21 8.07 18.45
CA MET A 1 -11.77 8.40 18.39
C MET A 1 -11.68 9.86 17.97
N PRO A 2 -11.10 10.76 18.78
CA PRO A 2 -10.95 12.14 18.34
C PRO A 2 -9.86 12.15 17.26
N ALA A 3 -10.24 12.57 16.05
CA ALA A 3 -9.31 12.79 14.95
C ALA A 3 -8.32 13.88 15.37
N ALA A 4 -7.02 13.61 15.25
CA ALA A 4 -5.97 14.57 15.56
C ALA A 4 -6.15 15.81 14.67
N THR A 5 -6.48 16.94 15.30
CA THR A 5 -6.57 18.26 14.68
C THR A 5 -5.16 18.84 14.60
N VAL A 6 -4.43 18.52 13.53
CA VAL A 6 -3.27 19.31 13.11
C VAL A 6 -3.36 19.49 11.60
N ASP A 7 -3.58 20.72 11.16
CA ASP A 7 -3.54 21.16 9.77
C ASP A 7 -2.10 21.16 9.26
N HIS A 8 -1.50 19.98 9.19
CA HIS A 8 -0.37 19.72 8.31
C HIS A 8 -0.99 19.12 7.08
N SER A 9 -1.17 19.93 6.03
CA SER A 9 -1.71 19.48 4.73
C SER A 9 -1.09 18.13 4.37
N GLN A 10 -1.84 17.05 4.61
CA GLN A 10 -1.33 15.69 4.53
C GLN A 10 -1.01 15.44 3.06
N ARG A 11 0.26 15.60 2.69
CA ARG A 11 0.62 15.66 1.27
C ARG A 11 0.90 14.25 0.78
N ILE A 12 0.01 13.75 -0.06
CA ILE A 12 0.22 12.53 -0.84
C ILE A 12 1.26 12.85 -1.93
N CYS A 13 2.33 12.05 -1.99
CA CYS A 13 3.35 12.14 -3.03
C CYS A 13 3.12 11.02 -4.05
N GLU A 14 2.87 11.41 -5.30
CA GLU A 14 2.82 10.49 -6.43
C GLU A 14 4.22 10.00 -6.80
N VAL A 15 4.44 8.70 -6.69
CA VAL A 15 5.71 8.06 -7.03
C VAL A 15 5.56 7.28 -8.33
N TRP A 16 6.40 7.62 -9.29
CA TRP A 16 6.54 7.01 -10.60
C TRP A 16 8.01 6.60 -10.81
N VAL A 17 8.32 6.00 -11.96
CA VAL A 17 9.68 5.53 -12.29
C VAL A 17 10.74 6.64 -12.20
N ASN A 18 10.39 7.87 -12.56
CA ASN A 18 11.33 8.98 -12.61
C ASN A 18 11.74 9.54 -11.24
N ASN A 19 10.92 9.38 -10.19
CA ASN A 19 11.20 9.88 -8.84
C ASN A 19 11.28 8.77 -7.77
N LEU A 20 11.14 7.49 -8.15
CA LEU A 20 11.18 6.34 -7.24
C LEU A 20 12.38 6.36 -6.29
N GLU A 21 13.60 6.51 -6.83
CA GLU A 21 14.83 6.51 -6.05
C GLU A 21 14.94 7.70 -5.09
N GLU A 22 14.40 8.85 -5.49
CA GLU A 22 14.40 10.05 -4.64
C GLU A 22 13.46 9.85 -3.44
N GLU A 23 12.24 9.38 -3.70
CA GLU A 23 11.25 9.19 -2.66
C GLU A 23 11.60 8.03 -1.71
N LEU A 24 12.19 6.94 -2.22
CA LEU A 24 12.73 5.87 -1.36
C LEU A 24 13.84 6.37 -0.43
N LYS A 25 14.70 7.31 -0.87
CA LYS A 25 15.70 7.93 0.02
C LYS A 25 15.04 8.78 1.11
N ARG A 26 13.94 9.47 0.82
CA ARG A 26 13.17 10.23 1.83
C ARG A 26 12.49 9.30 2.82
N ILE A 27 11.84 8.24 2.34
CA ILE A 27 11.22 7.21 3.19
C ILE A 27 12.22 6.61 4.18
N ARG A 28 13.46 6.33 3.74
CA ARG A 28 14.54 5.85 4.61
C ARG A 28 14.87 6.78 5.78
N GLN A 29 14.65 8.09 5.65
CA GLN A 29 14.82 9.03 6.76
C GLN A 29 13.57 9.06 7.64
N VAL A 30 12.39 9.07 7.03
CA VAL A 30 11.08 9.13 7.72
C VAL A 30 10.87 7.93 8.64
N ILE A 31 11.15 6.71 8.17
CA ILE A 31 10.94 5.46 8.93
C ILE A 31 11.69 5.42 10.26
N ARG A 32 12.78 6.19 10.41
CA ARG A 32 13.57 6.25 11.66
C ARG A 32 12.80 6.87 12.83
N LYS A 33 11.85 7.77 12.55
CA LYS A 33 11.05 8.49 13.55
C LYS A 33 9.56 8.16 13.46
N TYR A 34 9.07 7.87 12.26
CA TYR A 34 7.67 7.53 11.97
C TYR A 34 7.62 6.07 11.51
N ASN A 35 7.68 5.15 12.47
CA ASN A 35 7.90 3.72 12.28
C ASN A 35 6.62 2.88 12.18
N TYR A 36 5.44 3.50 12.24
CA TYR A 36 4.15 2.85 11.99
C TYR A 36 3.74 3.10 10.54
N ILE A 37 3.45 2.04 9.80
CA ILE A 37 3.11 2.12 8.37
C ILE A 37 1.68 1.60 8.17
N ALA A 38 0.77 2.48 7.74
CA ALA A 38 -0.50 2.08 7.16
C ALA A 38 -0.28 1.81 5.66
N MET A 39 -0.86 0.73 5.16
CA MET A 39 -0.66 0.26 3.79
C MET A 39 -2.00 -0.10 3.15
N ASP A 40 -2.15 0.25 1.87
CA ASP A 40 -3.27 -0.14 1.04
C ASP A 40 -2.81 -0.38 -0.41
N THR A 41 -3.53 -1.22 -1.17
CA THR A 41 -3.17 -1.56 -2.54
C THR A 41 -4.37 -1.58 -3.46
N GLU A 42 -4.18 -1.12 -4.70
CA GLU A 42 -5.17 -1.22 -5.77
C GLU A 42 -4.71 -2.23 -6.81
N PHE A 43 -5.61 -3.13 -7.19
CA PHE A 43 -5.38 -4.18 -8.19
C PHE A 43 -6.67 -4.50 -8.97
N PRO A 44 -6.61 -5.23 -10.09
CA PRO A 44 -7.76 -5.48 -10.98
C PRO A 44 -8.90 -6.37 -10.40
N GLY A 45 -9.02 -6.48 -9.08
CA GLY A 45 -10.05 -7.26 -8.41
C GLY A 45 -9.84 -8.77 -8.47
N VAL A 46 -10.92 -9.52 -8.59
CA VAL A 46 -10.92 -10.99 -8.58
C VAL A 46 -11.41 -11.48 -9.94
N VAL A 47 -10.55 -12.21 -10.66
CA VAL A 47 -10.82 -12.70 -12.02
C VAL A 47 -10.94 -14.22 -12.10
N ALA A 48 -10.44 -14.95 -11.10
CA ALA A 48 -10.47 -16.40 -11.05
C ALA A 48 -11.02 -16.93 -9.72
N ARG A 49 -11.62 -18.11 -9.76
CA ARG A 49 -12.00 -18.89 -8.57
C ARG A 49 -11.29 -20.24 -8.63
N PRO A 50 -10.63 -20.69 -7.53
CA PRO A 50 -9.98 -21.97 -7.52
C PRO A 50 -11.04 -23.09 -7.55
N ILE A 51 -10.78 -24.13 -8.34
CA ILE A 51 -11.63 -25.32 -8.47
C ILE A 51 -10.93 -26.49 -7.77
N GLY A 52 -11.64 -27.20 -6.90
CA GLY A 52 -11.10 -28.36 -6.19
C GLY A 52 -11.75 -28.58 -4.82
N GLU A 53 -11.20 -29.52 -4.06
CA GLU A 53 -11.57 -29.73 -2.67
C GLU A 53 -10.70 -28.88 -1.74
N PHE A 54 -11.32 -28.25 -0.75
CA PHE A 54 -10.65 -27.38 0.22
C PHE A 54 -10.87 -27.92 1.63
N ARG A 55 -9.84 -27.83 2.47
CA ARG A 55 -9.86 -28.42 3.81
C ARG A 55 -10.76 -27.64 4.78
N SER A 56 -11.00 -26.37 4.48
CA SER A 56 -11.84 -25.46 5.26
C SER A 56 -12.21 -24.22 4.46
N ASN A 57 -13.14 -23.42 4.97
CA ASN A 57 -13.45 -22.10 4.41
C ASN A 57 -12.23 -21.18 4.39
N ALA A 58 -11.38 -21.21 5.44
CA ALA A 58 -10.18 -20.39 5.50
C ALA A 58 -9.16 -20.78 4.42
N ASP A 59 -8.99 -22.08 4.17
CA ASP A 59 -8.16 -22.60 3.09
C ASP A 59 -8.68 -22.15 1.72
N TYR A 60 -10.00 -22.24 1.49
CA TYR A 60 -10.61 -21.71 0.26
C TYR A 60 -10.34 -20.21 0.06
N GLN A 61 -10.52 -19.39 1.10
CA GLN A 61 -10.23 -17.94 1.01
C GLN A 61 -8.76 -17.66 0.70
N TYR A 62 -7.85 -18.42 1.31
CA TYR A 62 -6.43 -18.31 1.00
C TYR A 62 -6.11 -18.71 -0.45
N GLN A 63 -6.67 -19.82 -0.95
CA GLN A 63 -6.45 -20.23 -2.34
C GLN A 63 -7.07 -19.24 -3.33
N LEU A 64 -8.21 -18.64 -2.99
CA LEU A 64 -8.84 -17.59 -3.78
C LEU A 64 -7.94 -16.35 -3.86
N LEU A 65 -7.40 -15.90 -2.72
CA LEU A 65 -6.43 -14.79 -2.67
C LEU A 65 -5.19 -15.13 -3.49
N ARG A 66 -4.58 -16.28 -3.23
CA ARG A 66 -3.35 -16.74 -3.89
C ARG A 66 -3.49 -16.77 -5.40
N CYS A 67 -4.54 -17.40 -5.93
CA CYS A 67 -4.65 -17.54 -7.39
C CYS A 67 -4.82 -16.18 -8.09
N ASN A 68 -5.51 -15.22 -7.46
CA ASN A 68 -5.69 -13.89 -8.04
C ASN A 68 -4.43 -13.03 -7.89
N VAL A 69 -3.72 -13.12 -6.76
CA VAL A 69 -2.43 -12.44 -6.57
C VAL A 69 -1.38 -12.96 -7.56
N ASP A 70 -1.35 -14.27 -7.83
CA ASP A 70 -0.42 -14.87 -8.79
C ASP A 70 -0.73 -14.44 -10.24
N LEU A 71 -2.02 -14.24 -10.57
CA LEU A 71 -2.48 -13.90 -11.93
C LEU A 71 -2.43 -12.40 -12.24
N LEU A 72 -2.59 -11.54 -11.24
CA LEU A 72 -2.80 -10.12 -11.43
C LEU A 72 -1.55 -9.30 -11.12
N LYS A 73 -1.40 -8.19 -11.85
CA LYS A 73 -0.38 -7.18 -11.57
C LYS A 73 -0.97 -6.11 -10.68
N ILE A 74 -0.23 -5.69 -9.66
CA ILE A 74 -0.58 -4.54 -8.83
C ILE A 74 -0.63 -3.25 -9.67
N ILE A 75 -1.54 -2.33 -9.33
CA ILE A 75 -1.69 -1.02 -9.98
C ILE A 75 -1.07 0.06 -9.10
N GLN A 76 -1.47 0.11 -7.81
CA GLN A 76 -0.96 1.08 -6.85
C GLN A 76 -0.66 0.47 -5.50
N LEU A 77 0.29 1.08 -4.77
CA LEU A 77 0.57 0.84 -3.36
C LEU A 77 0.61 2.18 -2.64
N GLY A 78 -0.26 2.37 -1.64
CA GLY A 78 -0.24 3.52 -0.75
C GLY A 78 0.48 3.17 0.55
N LEU A 79 1.46 3.99 0.97
CA LEU A 79 2.14 3.86 2.26
C LEU A 79 2.03 5.18 3.04
N THR A 80 1.44 5.14 4.23
CA THR A 80 1.36 6.29 5.14
C THR A 80 2.16 6.03 6.41
N PHE A 81 3.04 6.96 6.77
CA PHE A 81 3.96 6.83 7.90
C PHE A 81 3.49 7.67 9.10
N MET A 82 3.50 7.06 10.28
CA MET A 82 3.09 7.66 11.56
C MET A 82 4.06 7.27 12.68
N ASN A 83 4.08 8.01 13.79
CA ASN A 83 4.74 7.58 15.02
C ASN A 83 3.74 6.90 15.98
N GLU A 84 4.21 6.45 17.14
CA GLU A 84 3.40 5.78 18.16
C GLU A 84 2.22 6.63 18.65
N GLN A 85 2.35 7.96 18.59
CA GLN A 85 1.31 8.91 18.99
C GLN A 85 0.30 9.20 17.85
N GLY A 86 0.48 8.59 16.67
CA GLY A 86 -0.37 8.81 15.49
C GLY A 86 -0.06 10.12 14.76
N GLU A 87 1.08 10.75 15.04
CA GLU A 87 1.51 11.98 14.35
C GLU A 87 2.21 11.65 13.03
N TYR A 88 2.05 12.53 12.06
CA TYR A 88 2.64 12.40 10.72
C TYR A 88 4.00 13.11 10.60
N PRO A 89 4.87 12.68 9.68
CA PRO A 89 6.05 13.44 9.32
C PRO A 89 5.67 14.81 8.74
N PRO A 90 6.48 15.87 8.99
CA PRO A 90 6.24 17.17 8.39
C PRO A 90 6.38 17.08 6.86
N GLY A 91 5.42 17.63 6.13
CA GLY A 91 5.38 17.61 4.67
C GLY A 91 4.68 16.37 4.12
N THR A 92 5.41 15.51 3.40
CA THR A 92 4.86 14.27 2.82
C THR A 92 4.80 13.19 3.89
N SER A 93 3.60 12.66 4.12
CA SER A 93 3.37 11.52 5.02
C SER A 93 2.87 10.28 4.30
N THR A 94 2.35 10.44 3.09
CA THR A 94 1.80 9.37 2.28
C THR A 94 2.50 9.31 0.93
N TRP A 95 2.96 8.14 0.54
CA TRP A 95 3.51 7.86 -0.80
C TRP A 95 2.56 6.92 -1.53
N GLN A 96 2.12 7.35 -2.72
CA GLN A 96 1.33 6.54 -3.63
C GLN A 96 2.24 6.07 -4.76
N PHE A 97 2.64 4.81 -4.72
CA PHE A 97 3.45 4.18 -5.77
C PHE A 97 2.56 3.74 -6.91
N ASN A 98 2.85 4.24 -8.10
CA ASN A 98 2.15 3.93 -9.32
C ASN A 98 2.99 2.94 -10.14
N PHE A 99 2.52 1.70 -10.26
CA PHE A 99 3.22 0.65 -10.99
C PHE A 99 2.90 0.72 -12.48
N LYS A 100 3.86 0.27 -13.30
CA LYS A 100 3.60 0.07 -14.72
C LYS A 100 2.54 -1.02 -14.87
N PHE A 101 1.38 -0.64 -15.40
CA PHE A 101 0.27 -1.55 -15.62
C PHE A 101 -0.14 -1.56 -17.09
N ASN A 102 -0.29 -2.76 -17.65
CA ASN A 102 -0.88 -2.99 -18.97
C ASN A 102 -1.65 -4.31 -18.93
N LEU A 103 -2.84 -4.33 -19.53
CA LEU A 103 -3.70 -5.50 -19.71
C LEU A 103 -3.27 -6.38 -20.89
N THR A 104 -2.35 -5.89 -21.73
CA THR A 104 -1.73 -6.59 -22.86
C THR A 104 -0.29 -6.99 -22.57
#